data_AF-A0A537NPE8-F1
#
_entry.id   AF-A0A537NPE8-F1
#
_cell.length_a   1.000
_cell.length_b   1.000
_cell.length_c   1.000
_cell.angle_alpha   90.00
_cell.angle_beta   90.00
_cell.angle_gamma   90.00
#
_symmetry.space_group_name_H-M   'P 1'
#
loop_
_entity.id
_entity.type
_entity.pdbx_description
1 polymer ?
#
loop_
_entity_poly.entity_id
_entity_poly.type
_entity_poly.pdbx_seq_one_letter_code
_entity_poly.pdbx_strand_id
1 'polypeptide(L)' 'PMTAKQIRAVRERAKMSQAVFARYLNLSPGYISQLERGTKQPTGPALALLNVIRRKGIEAIL' A
#
# COMPACT_ATOMS: atom_id res chain seq x y z
N PRO A 1 11.17 7.66 2.79
CA PRO A 1 9.95 7.22 3.51
C PRO A 1 8.68 7.53 2.71
N MET A 2 7.70 6.63 2.72
CA MET A 2 6.42 6.82 2.04
C MET A 2 5.37 7.26 3.06
N THR A 3 4.69 8.38 2.82
CA THR A 3 3.75 8.95 3.81
C THR A 3 2.40 8.22 3.79
N ALA A 4 1.66 8.30 4.89
CA ALA A 4 0.30 7.74 4.99
C ALA A 4 -0.62 8.19 3.84
N LYS A 5 -0.56 9.49 3.50
CA LYS A 5 -1.29 10.07 2.36
C LYS A 5 -0.87 9.47 1.01
N GLN A 6 0.42 9.21 0.82
CA GLN A 6 0.93 8.56 -0.40
C GLN A 6 0.46 7.10 -0.50
N ILE A 7 0.43 6.36 0.61
CA ILE A 7 -0.06 4.97 0.64
C ILE A 7 -1.54 4.91 0.24
N ARG A 8 -2.37 5.78 0.86
CA ARG A 8 -3.78 5.90 0.49
C ARG A 8 -3.96 6.26 -0.99
N ALA A 9 -3.22 7.25 -1.47
CA ALA A 9 -3.32 7.68 -2.86
C ALA A 9 -2.91 6.58 -3.86
N VAL A 10 -1.92 5.75 -3.53
CA VAL A 10 -1.55 4.59 -4.34
C VAL A 10 -2.71 3.60 -4.45
N ARG A 11 -3.33 3.25 -3.32
CA ARG A 11 -4.48 2.33 -3.31
C ARG A 11 -5.68 2.89 -4.08
N GLU A 12 -5.98 4.17 -3.88
CA GLU A 12 -7.13 4.83 -4.53
C GLU A 12 -6.95 4.95 -6.04
N ARG A 13 -5.74 5.22 -6.54
CA ARG A 13 -5.44 5.19 -7.97
C ARG A 13 -5.64 3.81 -8.58
N ALA A 14 -5.32 2.75 -7.82
CA ALA A 14 -5.61 1.37 -8.21
C ALA A 14 -7.10 1.01 -8.13
N LYS A 15 -7.97 1.92 -7.65
CA LYS A 15 -9.42 1.71 -7.45
C LYS A 15 -9.73 0.50 -6.55
N MET A 16 -8.87 0.25 -5.56
CA MET A 16 -8.99 -0.89 -4.65
C MET A 16 -9.50 -0.47 -3.26
N SER A 17 -10.31 -1.34 -2.64
CA SER A 17 -10.58 -1.27 -1.21
C SER A 17 -9.32 -1.61 -0.40
N GLN A 18 -9.27 -1.24 0.88
CA GLN A 18 -8.15 -1.63 1.75
C GLN A 18 -7.97 -3.16 1.79
N ALA A 19 -9.06 -3.92 1.76
CA ALA A 19 -9.02 -5.38 1.78
C ALA A 19 -8.45 -5.99 0.50
N VAL A 20 -8.87 -5.50 -0.67
CA VAL A 20 -8.36 -5.98 -1.96
C VAL A 20 -6.88 -5.63 -2.11
N PHE A 21 -6.50 -4.39 -1.77
CA PHE A 21 -5.12 -3.95 -1.84
C PHE A 21 -4.20 -4.73 -0.90
N ALA A 22 -4.67 -5.03 0.32
CA ALA A 22 -3.94 -5.85 1.27
C ALA A 22 -3.68 -7.27 0.74
N ARG A 23 -4.68 -7.87 0.07
CA ARG A 23 -4.55 -9.21 -0.52
C ARG A 23 -3.44 -9.28 -1.56
N TYR A 24 -3.34 -8.30 -2.46
CA TYR A 24 -2.25 -8.22 -3.46
C TYR A 24 -0.87 -8.05 -2.83
N LEU A 25 -0.79 -7.41 -1.67
CA LEU A 25 0.47 -7.18 -0.96
C LEU A 25 0.83 -8.31 0.02
N ASN A 26 0.00 -9.34 0.14
CA ASN A 26 0.09 -10.35 1.20
C ASN A 26 0.16 -9.72 2.61
N LEU A 27 -0.70 -8.73 2.86
CA LEU A 27 -0.83 -8.01 4.12
C LEU A 27 -2.27 -8.15 4.67
N SER A 28 -2.46 -7.78 5.94
CA SER A 28 -3.80 -7.67 6.50
C SER A 28 -4.44 -6.31 6.19
N PRO A 29 -5.78 -6.22 6.04
CA PRO A 29 -6.47 -4.94 5.86
C PRO A 29 -6.22 -3.99 7.04
N GLY A 30 -6.14 -4.53 8.26
CA GLY A 30 -5.83 -3.76 9.48
C GLY A 30 -4.45 -3.10 9.42
N TYR A 31 -3.45 -3.79 8.87
CA TYR A 31 -2.11 -3.22 8.68
C TYR A 31 -2.12 -2.08 7.64
N ILE A 32 -2.78 -2.27 6.48
CA ILE A 32 -2.98 -1.17 5.51
C ILE A 32 -3.67 0.03 6.16
N SER A 33 -4.69 -0.22 6.99
CA SER A 33 -5.40 0.83 7.72
C SER A 33 -4.48 1.61 8.67
N GLN A 34 -3.59 0.92 9.39
CA GLN A 34 -2.57 1.54 10.27
C GLN A 34 -1.57 2.38 9.46
N LEU A 35 -1.14 1.89 8.30
CA LEU A 35 -0.23 2.63 7.41
C LEU A 35 -0.89 3.90 6.87
N GLU A 36 -2.14 3.81 6.42
CA GLU A 36 -2.89 4.96 5.86
C GLU A 36 -3.32 5.99 6.90
N ARG A 37 -3.34 5.63 8.19
CA ARG A 37 -3.50 6.58 9.31
C ARG A 37 -2.19 7.11 9.85
N GLY A 38 -1.05 6.56 9.41
CA GLY A 38 0.28 6.92 9.92
C GLY A 38 0.59 6.40 11.33
N THR A 39 -0.23 5.49 11.88
CA THR A 39 0.05 4.85 13.18
C THR A 39 1.16 3.79 13.08
N LYS A 40 1.45 3.33 11.86
CA LYS A 40 2.64 2.52 11.55
C LYS A 40 3.31 3.04 10.28
N GLN A 41 4.60 2.76 10.17
CA GLN A 41 5.37 2.98 8.95
C GLN A 41 5.63 1.64 8.25
N PRO A 42 5.59 1.59 6.91
CA PRO A 42 5.94 0.39 6.19
C PRO A 42 7.46 0.17 6.25
N THR A 43 7.87 -1.08 6.43
CA THR A 43 9.28 -1.49 6.45
C THR A 43 9.49 -2.72 5.56
N GLY A 44 10.75 -3.02 5.24
CA GLY A 44 11.12 -4.25 4.53
C GLY A 44 10.36 -4.45 3.21
N PRO A 45 9.86 -5.68 2.94
CA PRO A 45 9.16 -6.00 1.70
C PRO A 45 7.92 -5.16 1.43
N ALA A 46 7.14 -4.81 2.46
CA ALA A 46 5.95 -3.97 2.31
C ALA A 46 6.31 -2.58 1.77
N LEU A 47 7.37 -1.96 2.30
CA LEU A 47 7.87 -0.69 1.80
C LEU A 47 8.39 -0.80 0.35
N ALA A 48 9.06 -1.90 0.02
CA ALA A 48 9.55 -2.12 -1.34
C ALA A 48 8.39 -2.23 -2.36
N LEU A 49 7.38 -3.05 -2.06
CA LEU A 49 6.20 -3.21 -2.93
C LEU A 49 5.43 -1.90 -3.09
N LEU A 50 5.16 -1.18 -1.99
CA LEU A 50 4.50 0.12 -2.04
C LEU A 50 5.27 1.13 -2.91
N ASN A 51 6.61 1.09 -2.89
CA ASN A 51 7.43 1.93 -3.76
C ASN A 51 7.37 1.51 -5.24
N VAL A 52 7.34 0.20 -5.52
CA VAL A 52 7.15 -0.32 -6.88
C VAL A 52 5.81 0.15 -7.42
N ILE A 53 4.72 -0.08 -6.69
CA ILE A 53 3.37 0.32 -7.11
C ILE A 53 3.28 1.84 -7.30
N ARG A 54 3.87 2.62 -6.39
CA ARG A 54 3.91 4.08 -6.50
C ARG A 54 4.57 4.57 -7.80
N ARG A 55 5.60 3.85 -8.28
CA ARG A 55 6.39 4.24 -9.47
C ARG A 55 5.84 3.66 -10.76
N LYS A 56 5.30 2.45 -10.72
CA LYS A 56 4.98 1.66 -11.93
C LYS A 56 3.49 1.31 -12.08
N GLY A 57 2.65 1.64 -11.10
CA GLY A 57 1.25 1.18 -11.06
C GLY A 57 1.10 -0.18 -10.38
N ILE A 58 -0.15 -0.56 -10.12
CA ILE A 58 -0.48 -1.84 -9.46
C ILE A 58 -0.23 -3.03 -10.39
N GLU A 59 -0.31 -2.79 -11.70
CA GLU A 59 -0.07 -3.72 -12.80
C GLU A 59 1.34 -4.32 -12.77
N ALA A 60 2.29 -3.66 -12.10
CA ALA A 60 3.66 -4.17 -11.94
C ALA A 60 3.78 -5.37 -10.98
N ILE A 61 2.72 -5.69 -10.24
CA ILE A 61 2.67 -6.82 -9.29
C ILE A 61 1.44 -7.72 -9.48
N LEU A 62 0.66 -7.49 -10.54
CA LEU A 62 -0.45 -8.35 -10.94
C LEU A 62 0.04 -9.57 -11.73
#